data_AF-A0A6C0L2J6-F1
#
_entry.id   AF-A0A6C0L2J6-F1
#
_cell.length_a   1.000
_cell.length_b   1.000
_cell.length_c   1.000
_cell.angle_alpha   90.00
_cell.angle_beta   90.00
_cell.angle_gamma   90.00
#
_symmetry.space_group_name_H-M   'P 1'
#
loop_
_entity.id
_entity.type
_entity.pdbx_description
1 polymer ?
#
loop_
_entity_poly.entity_id
_entity_poly.type
_entity_poly.pdbx_seq_one_letter_code
_entity_poly.pdbx_strand_id
1 'polypeptide(L)' 'MDEPIMTKYEYTRIRGIRIQQLIDGMQPFVDYDKDESEENIFIRELKDKKIPLKITRPCGYNKSVDIPVSDMNVERFIN' A
#
# COMPACT_ATOMS: atom_id res chain seq x y z
N MET A 1 -6.05 -6.11 -19.46
CA MET A 1 -6.97 -5.47 -18.51
C MET A 1 -6.18 -4.40 -17.81
N ASP A 2 -6.70 -3.18 -17.74
CA ASP A 2 -6.00 -2.07 -17.10
C ASP A 2 -5.94 -2.29 -15.58
N GLU A 3 -4.78 -2.04 -14.97
CA GLU A 3 -4.60 -2.14 -13.51
C GLU A 3 -5.53 -1.16 -12.78
N PRO A 4 -6.19 -1.56 -11.67
CA PRO A 4 -7.03 -0.65 -10.90
C PRO A 4 -6.21 0.53 -10.36
N ILE A 5 -6.59 1.74 -10.73
CA ILE A 5 -5.88 2.95 -10.27
C ILE A 5 -6.15 3.17 -8.78
N MET A 6 -5.09 3.34 -7.99
CA MET A 6 -5.19 3.72 -6.59
C MET A 6 -5.64 5.18 -6.46
N THR A 7 -6.68 5.41 -5.67
CA THR A 7 -7.17 6.77 -5.37
C THR A 7 -6.29 7.42 -4.31
N LYS A 8 -6.28 8.77 -4.26
CA LYS A 8 -5.56 9.52 -3.22
C LYS A 8 -5.99 9.14 -1.80
N TYR A 9 -7.26 8.78 -1.60
CA TYR A 9 -7.81 8.40 -0.30
C TYR A 9 -7.33 7.03 0.13
N GLU A 10 -7.31 6.07 -0.79
CA GLU A 10 -6.75 4.74 -0.57
C GLU A 10 -5.26 4.83 -0.25
N TYR A 11 -4.51 5.62 -1.01
CA TYR A 11 -3.09 5.87 -0.76
C TYR A 11 -2.87 6.43 0.65
N THR A 12 -3.52 7.53 1.03
CA THR A 12 -3.36 8.13 2.36
C THR A 12 -3.69 7.14 3.48
N ARG A 13 -4.73 6.32 3.30
CA ARG A 13 -5.13 5.30 4.28
C ARG A 13 -4.13 4.16 4.39
N ILE A 14 -3.71 3.59 3.26
CA ILE A 14 -2.73 2.51 3.21
C ILE A 14 -1.39 2.97 3.79
N ARG A 15 -0.95 4.18 3.43
CA ARG A 15 0.22 4.83 4.01
C ARG A 15 0.14 4.92 5.52
N GLY A 16 -0.94 5.49 6.07
CA GLY A 16 -1.10 5.64 7.51
C GLY A 16 -1.09 4.30 8.25
N ILE A 17 -1.81 3.30 7.74
CA ILE A 17 -1.87 1.96 8.32
C ILE A 17 -0.49 1.29 8.28
N ARG A 18 0.18 1.30 7.12
CA ARG A 18 1.43 0.56 6.94
C ARG A 18 2.58 1.21 7.71
N ILE A 19 2.67 2.54 7.74
CA ILE A 19 3.67 3.23 8.56
C ILE A 19 3.45 2.91 10.04
N GLN A 20 2.22 2.94 10.54
CA GLN A 20 1.96 2.57 11.93
C GLN A 20 2.39 1.13 12.23
N GLN A 21 2.13 0.19 11.31
CA GLN A 21 2.61 -1.20 11.46
C GLN A 21 4.14 -1.27 11.56
N LEU A 22 4.87 -0.51 10.73
CA LEU A 22 6.33 -0.46 10.76
C LEU A 22 6.84 0.12 12.09
N ILE A 23 6.21 1.19 12.60
CA ILE A 23 6.49 1.78 13.91
C ILE A 23 6.24 0.77 15.04
N ASP A 24 5.18 -0.02 14.94
CA ASP A 24 4.84 -1.07 15.90
C ASP A 24 5.80 -2.28 15.83
N GLY A 25 6.80 -2.24 14.95
CA GLY A 25 7.82 -3.27 14.80
C GLY A 25 7.43 -4.42 13.87
N MET A 26 6.38 -4.26 13.04
CA MET A 26 6.05 -5.24 12.02
C MET A 26 7.17 -5.31 10.96
N GLN A 27 7.48 -6.53 10.53
CA GLN A 27 8.56 -6.78 9.60
C GLN A 27 8.31 -6.09 8.24
N PRO A 28 9.31 -5.36 7.70
CA PRO A 28 9.31 -4.91 6.31
C PRO A 28 9.42 -6.07 5.32
N PHE A 29 8.76 -5.96 4.16
CA PHE A 29 8.84 -6.93 3.06
C PHE A 29 9.86 -6.53 1.97
N VAL A 30 10.65 -5.49 2.23
CA VAL A 30 11.76 -5.02 1.40
C VAL A 30 13.04 -4.99 2.22
N ASP A 31 14.19 -5.03 1.54
CA ASP A 31 15.46 -4.78 2.19
C ASP A 31 15.51 -3.32 2.67
N TYR A 32 15.95 -3.15 3.92
CA TYR A 32 16.01 -1.86 4.59
C TYR A 32 17.27 -1.75 5.44
N ASP A 33 17.78 -0.52 5.55
CA ASP A 33 18.86 -0.22 6.48
C ASP A 33 18.28 0.08 7.87
N LYS A 34 19.03 -0.24 8.93
CA LYS A 34 18.55 -0.05 10.32
C LYS A 34 18.22 1.40 10.68
N ASP A 35 18.84 2.35 9.99
CA ASP A 35 18.68 3.79 10.22
C ASP A 35 17.67 4.42 9.24
N GLU A 36 17.02 3.62 8.41
CA GLU A 36 16.03 4.09 7.44
C GLU A 36 14.69 4.41 8.12
N SER A 37 14.06 5.51 7.71
CA SER A 37 12.74 5.87 8.23
C SER A 37 11.65 4.94 7.71
N GLU A 38 10.60 4.73 8.51
CA GLU A 38 9.45 3.92 8.14
C GLU A 38 8.73 4.45 6.89
N GLU A 39 8.80 5.76 6.66
CA GLU A 39 8.31 6.40 5.44
C GLU A 39 9.03 5.89 4.19
N ASN A 40 10.37 5.83 4.23
CA ASN A 40 11.17 5.37 3.11
C ASN A 40 10.98 3.87 2.86
N ILE A 41 10.88 3.10 3.94
CA ILE A 41 10.54 1.67 3.87
C ILE A 41 9.17 1.50 3.19
N PHE A 42 8.15 2.26 3.62
CA PHE A 42 6.82 2.23 3.00
C PHE A 42 6.86 2.58 1.51
N ILE A 43 7.57 3.64 1.11
CA ILE A 43 7.70 4.04 -0.30
C ILE A 43 8.36 2.92 -1.12
N ARG A 44 9.39 2.27 -0.57
CA ARG A 44 10.06 1.15 -1.23
C ARG A 44 9.13 -0.07 -1.35
N GLU A 45 8.38 -0.41 -0.30
CA GLU A 45 7.37 -1.46 -0.36
C GLU A 45 6.27 -1.17 -1.38
N LEU A 46 5.82 0.09 -1.49
CA LEU A 46 4.84 0.51 -2.47
C LEU A 46 5.38 0.37 -3.90
N LYS A 47 6.62 0.82 -4.12
CA LYS A 47 7.30 0.76 -5.42
C LYS A 47 7.54 -0.67 -5.88
N ASP A 48 7.94 -1.55 -4.96
CA ASP A 48 8.18 -2.96 -5.23
C ASP A 48 6.89 -3.81 -5.27
N LYS A 49 5.71 -3.18 -5.08
CA LYS A 49 4.40 -3.85 -5.01
C LYS A 49 4.34 -4.93 -3.90
N LYS A 50 5.04 -4.74 -2.77
CA LYS A 50 5.16 -5.70 -1.66
C LYS A 50 4.35 -5.36 -0.40
N ILE A 51 3.48 -4.34 -0.46
CA ILE A 51 2.62 -4.01 0.69
C ILE A 51 1.65 -5.17 0.97
N PRO A 52 1.63 -5.73 2.19
CA PRO A 52 0.83 -6.91 2.55
C PRO A 52 -0.63 -6.54 2.89
N LEU A 53 -1.26 -5.67 2.10
CA LEU A 53 -2.62 -5.18 2.35
C LEU A 53 -3.51 -5.33 1.11
N LYS A 54 -4.82 -5.38 1.34
CA LYS A 54 -5.85 -5.34 0.31
C LYS A 54 -6.86 -4.23 0.59
N ILE A 55 -7.45 -3.68 -0.46
CA ILE A 55 -8.50 -2.69 -0.41
C ILE A 55 -9.82 -3.33 -0.81
N THR A 56 -10.83 -3.19 0.05
CA THR A 56 -12.19 -3.63 -0.24
C THR A 56 -13.00 -2.45 -0.76
N ARG A 57 -13.33 -2.46 -2.06
CA ARG A 57 -14.18 -1.44 -2.71
C ARG A 57 -15.63 -1.90 -2.73
N PRO A 58 -16.59 -1.13 -2.19
CA PRO A 58 -18.01 -1.41 -2.40
C PRO A 58 -18.39 -1.10 -3.85
N CYS A 59 -19.03 -2.05 -4.54
CA CYS A 59 -19.43 -1.94 -5.95
C CYS A 59 -20.95 -1.96 -6.17
N GLY A 60 -21.73 -1.85 -5.09
CA GLY A 60 -23.19 -1.82 -5.14
C GLY A 60 -23.82 -2.39 -3.86
N TYR A 61 -25.12 -2.69 -3.93
CA TYR A 61 -25.87 -3.25 -2.79
C TYR A 61 -25.28 -4.60 -2.37
N ASN A 62 -24.70 -4.65 -1.15
CA ASN A 62 -24.02 -5.81 -0.56
C ASN A 62 -22.95 -6.49 -1.43
N LYS A 63 -22.35 -5.76 -2.38
CA LYS A 63 -21.25 -6.26 -3.21
C LYS A 63 -20.00 -5.47 -2.94
N SER A 64 -18.90 -6.18 -2.72
CA SER A 64 -17.57 -5.61 -2.58
C SER A 64 -16.57 -6.40 -3.40
N VAL A 65 -15.52 -5.71 -3.84
CA VAL A 65 -14.38 -6.30 -4.55
C VAL A 65 -13.15 -6.06 -3.70
N ASP A 66 -12.45 -7.15 -3.39
CA ASP A 66 -11.16 -7.11 -2.72
C ASP A 66 -10.05 -7.00 -3.78
N ILE A 67 -9.24 -5.96 -3.67
CA ILE A 67 -8.15 -5.68 -4.60
C ILE A 67 -6.84 -5.66 -3.79
N PRO A 68 -5.91 -6.59 -4.02
CA PRO A 68 -4.57 -6.52 -3.43
C PRO A 68 -3.86 -5.22 -3.84
N VAL A 69 -3.13 -4.59 -2.90
CA VAL A 69 -2.38 -3.35 -3.21
C VAL A 69 -1.31 -3.59 -4.27
N SER A 70 -0.74 -4.80 -4.32
CA SER A 70 0.21 -5.24 -5.36
C SER A 70 -0.33 -5.10 -6.78
N ASP A 71 -1.64 -5.24 -6.96
CA ASP A 71 -2.27 -5.33 -8.28
C ASP A 71 -2.72 -3.95 -8.79
N MET A 72 -2.53 -2.89 -7.98
CA MET A 72 -3.00 -1.54 -8.28
C MET A 72 -1.94 -0.71 -9.00
N ASN A 73 -2.40 0.20 -9.87
CA ASN A 73 -1.54 1.24 -10.42
C ASN A 73 -1.33 2.33 -9.37
N VAL A 74 -0.07 2.53 -9.01
CA VAL A 74 0.42 3.45 -7.98
C VAL A 74 1.40 4.50 -8.53
N GLU A 75 1.57 4.58 -9.86
CA GLU A 75 2.57 5.43 -10.52
C GLU A 75 2.43 6.92 -10.14
N ARG A 76 1.20 7.36 -9.84
CA ARG A 76 0.91 8.72 -9.40
C ARG A 76 1.54 9.10 -8.05
N PHE A 77 1.92 8.13 -7.23
CA PHE A 77 2.42 8.35 -5.87
C PHE A 77 3.91 8.04 -5.70
N ILE A 78 4.55 7.49 -6.73
CA ILE A 78 5.97 7.08 -6.70
C ILE A 78 6.85 8.05 -7.51
N ASN A 79 6.24 8.87 -8.37
CA ASN A 79 6.91 9.89 -9.19
C ASN A 79 7.01 11.24 -8.50
#